data_AF-A0A8S2FF59-F1
#
_entry.id   AF-A0A8S2FF59-F1
#
_cell.length_a   1.000
_cell.length_b   1.000
_cell.length_c   1.000
_cell.angle_alpha   90.00
_cell.angle_beta   90.00
_cell.angle_gamma   90.00
#
_symmetry.space_group_name_H-M   'P 1'
#
loop_
_entity.id
_entity.type
_entity.pdbx_description
1 polymer ?
#
loop_
_entity_poly.entity_id
_entity_poly.type
_entity_poly.pdbx_seq_one_letter_code
_entity_poly.pdbx_strand_id
1 'polypeptide(L)'
;FINNFYVGQDNFSVQADIKLDGIYLQETLLDLGFKVQIYEDLTAVQIVTCLEDALTTDHSNSDCLVIILLSCGNDKELVYASDHAMSIGFLTSQFKLASTTLSGKPKIFILPILRSQHLTELMNKQIAFVDDNETPIVDDFLMVYSTLRGE
;
A
#
# COMPACT_ATOMS: atom_id res chain seq x y z
N PHE A 1 3.66 -13.50 -6.44
CA PHE A 1 2.28 -13.70 -5.99
C PHE A 1 2.04 -12.71 -4.89
N ILE A 2 1.61 -11.52 -5.30
CA ILE A 2 1.59 -10.34 -4.43
C ILE A 2 0.42 -9.46 -4.84
N ASN A 3 -0.28 -8.94 -3.85
CA ASN A 3 -1.48 -8.13 -4.00
C ASN A 3 -1.12 -6.65 -4.15
N ASN A 4 -1.73 -6.00 -5.15
CA ASN A 4 -1.82 -4.55 -5.22
C ASN A 4 -3.20 -4.08 -4.77
N PHE A 5 -3.25 -2.97 -4.04
CA PHE A 5 -4.46 -2.41 -3.45
C PHE A 5 -4.89 -1.13 -4.16
N TYR A 6 -6.19 -1.01 -4.43
CA TYR A 6 -6.86 0.23 -4.87
C TYR A 6 -7.96 0.62 -3.86
N VAL A 7 -8.19 1.93 -3.68
CA VAL A 7 -9.24 2.50 -2.82
C VAL A 7 -9.85 3.74 -3.48
N GLY A 8 -11.18 3.83 -3.55
CA GLY A 8 -11.90 5.04 -3.95
C GLY A 8 -13.25 5.23 -3.26
N GLN A 9 -13.57 6.50 -3.00
CA GLN A 9 -14.89 7.02 -2.65
C GLN A 9 -15.17 8.26 -3.51
N ASP A 10 -16.44 8.52 -3.82
CA ASP A 10 -16.82 9.30 -5.01
C ASP A 10 -16.20 10.71 -5.13
N ASN A 11 -15.31 10.87 -6.11
CA ASN A 11 -15.17 12.09 -6.92
C ASN A 11 -14.53 11.76 -8.28
N PHE A 12 -15.18 12.20 -9.35
CA PHE A 12 -15.10 11.55 -10.68
C PHE A 12 -13.76 11.66 -11.44
N SER A 13 -12.86 12.58 -11.11
CA SER A 13 -11.56 12.74 -11.79
C SER A 13 -10.49 11.82 -11.20
N VAL A 14 -10.19 12.02 -9.92
CA VAL A 14 -9.15 11.31 -9.12
C VAL A 14 -9.21 9.79 -9.28
N GLN A 15 -10.41 9.23 -9.36
CA GLN A 15 -10.61 7.78 -9.45
C GLN A 15 -10.17 7.18 -10.81
N ALA A 16 -10.15 7.98 -11.88
CA ALA A 16 -9.78 7.51 -13.21
C ALA A 16 -8.26 7.31 -13.33
N ASP A 17 -7.48 8.28 -12.87
CA ASP A 17 -6.01 8.26 -12.98
C ASP A 17 -5.41 7.12 -12.13
N ILE A 18 -5.87 6.96 -10.89
CA ILE A 18 -5.43 5.88 -9.98
C ILE A 18 -5.75 4.50 -10.57
N LYS A 19 -6.88 4.33 -11.27
CA LYS A 19 -7.22 3.07 -11.96
C LYS A 19 -6.35 2.83 -13.18
N LEU A 20 -5.99 3.87 -13.92
CA LEU A 20 -5.09 3.77 -15.08
C LEU A 20 -3.66 3.38 -14.66
N ASP A 21 -3.14 4.01 -13.60
CA ASP A 21 -1.87 3.63 -12.97
C ASP A 21 -1.88 2.16 -12.52
N GLY A 22 -2.99 1.70 -11.91
CA GLY A 22 -3.18 0.30 -11.51
C GLY A 22 -3.08 -0.70 -12.66
N ILE A 23 -3.64 -0.36 -13.83
CA ILE A 23 -3.56 -1.20 -15.04
C ILE A 23 -2.11 -1.25 -15.56
N TYR A 24 -1.45 -0.11 -15.74
CA TYR A 24 -0.07 -0.09 -16.24
C TYR A 24 0.93 -0.76 -15.27
N LEU A 25 0.70 -0.65 -13.96
CA LEU A 25 1.49 -1.38 -12.96
C LEU A 25 1.22 -2.89 -13.01
N GLN A 26 -0.02 -3.33 -13.24
CA GLN A 26 -0.33 -4.74 -13.45
C GLN A 26 0.40 -5.29 -14.68
N GLU A 27 0.29 -4.62 -15.83
CA GLU A 27 0.94 -5.02 -17.08
C GLU A 27 2.47 -5.09 -16.91
N THR A 28 3.07 -4.03 -16.37
CA THR A 28 4.53 -3.95 -16.12
C THR A 28 5.02 -5.06 -15.18
N LEU A 29 4.28 -5.37 -14.11
CA LEU A 29 4.67 -6.43 -13.18
C LEU A 29 4.53 -7.83 -13.81
N LEU A 30 3.50 -8.07 -14.62
CA LEU A 30 3.33 -9.33 -15.36
C LEU A 30 4.46 -9.55 -16.37
N ASP A 31 4.85 -8.50 -17.12
CA ASP A 31 5.97 -8.54 -18.07
C ASP A 31 7.33 -8.74 -17.37
N LEU A 32 7.49 -8.23 -16.16
CA LEU A 32 8.64 -8.51 -15.28
C LEU A 32 8.60 -9.92 -14.64
N GLY A 33 7.60 -10.74 -14.96
CA GLY A 33 7.46 -12.12 -14.48
C GLY A 33 6.84 -12.27 -13.10
N PHE A 34 6.33 -11.20 -12.48
CA PHE A 34 5.60 -11.31 -11.22
C PHE A 34 4.25 -11.99 -11.45
N LYS A 35 3.98 -13.06 -10.69
CA LYS A 35 2.60 -13.50 -10.40
C LYS A 35 1.91 -12.35 -9.62
N VAL A 36 1.05 -11.58 -10.29
CA VAL A 36 0.28 -10.46 -9.70
C VAL A 36 -1.07 -10.93 -9.14
N GLN A 37 -1.56 -10.24 -8.12
CA GLN A 37 -2.91 -10.31 -7.56
C GLN A 37 -3.41 -8.87 -7.31
N ILE A 38 -4.72 -8.64 -7.27
CA ILE A 38 -5.30 -7.29 -7.14
C ILE A 38 -6.49 -7.32 -6.19
N TYR A 39 -6.62 -6.28 -5.36
CA TYR A 39 -7.76 -6.01 -4.49
C TYR A 39 -8.25 -4.57 -4.65
N GLU A 40 -9.57 -4.38 -4.56
CA GLU A 40 -10.24 -3.11 -4.79
C GLU A 40 -11.16 -2.74 -3.62
N ASP A 41 -11.19 -1.43 -3.28
CA ASP A 41 -12.05 -0.79 -2.27
C ASP A 41 -12.03 -1.44 -0.87
N LEU A 42 -10.86 -1.97 -0.47
CA LEU A 42 -10.67 -2.61 0.82
C LEU A 42 -10.79 -1.63 2.01
N THR A 43 -11.36 -2.14 3.10
CA THR A 43 -11.36 -1.47 4.41
C THR A 43 -9.98 -1.52 5.05
N ALA A 44 -9.75 -0.68 6.06
CA ALA A 44 -8.47 -0.59 6.76
C ALA A 44 -8.04 -1.96 7.34
N VAL A 45 -8.98 -2.70 7.92
CA VAL A 45 -8.74 -4.05 8.44
C VAL A 45 -8.37 -5.03 7.33
N GLN A 46 -9.04 -4.97 6.18
CA GLN A 46 -8.75 -5.86 5.04
C GLN A 46 -7.37 -5.57 4.43
N ILE A 47 -6.94 -4.31 4.35
CA ILE A 47 -5.59 -3.96 3.89
C ILE A 47 -4.53 -4.55 4.84
N VAL A 48 -4.76 -4.47 6.16
CA VAL A 48 -3.85 -5.07 7.16
C VAL A 48 -3.78 -6.57 7.03
N THR A 49 -4.90 -7.29 7.02
CA THR A 49 -4.90 -8.77 6.86
C THR A 49 -4.20 -9.21 5.58
N CYS A 50 -4.46 -8.54 4.45
CA CYS A 50 -3.82 -8.88 3.19
C CYS A 50 -2.34 -8.50 3.10
N LEU A 51 -1.87 -7.55 3.92
CA LEU A 51 -0.46 -7.21 4.10
C LEU A 51 0.24 -8.25 5.00
N GLU A 52 -0.39 -8.66 6.10
CA GLU A 52 0.06 -9.75 6.97
C GLU A 52 0.17 -11.09 6.21
N ASP A 53 -0.85 -11.46 5.42
CA ASP A 53 -0.85 -12.65 4.55
C ASP A 53 0.32 -12.60 3.54
N ALA A 54 0.53 -11.44 2.90
CA ALA A 54 1.58 -11.24 1.90
C ALA A 54 3.00 -11.21 2.50
N LEU A 55 3.14 -10.92 3.78
CA LEU A 55 4.42 -10.91 4.50
C LEU A 55 4.75 -12.26 5.14
N THR A 56 3.75 -13.00 5.62
CA THR A 56 3.93 -14.25 6.37
C THR A 56 3.94 -15.52 5.50
N THR A 57 3.53 -15.40 4.23
CA THR A 57 3.56 -16.48 3.23
C THR A 57 4.95 -17.13 3.06
N ASP A 58 5.01 -18.37 2.56
CA ASP A 58 6.26 -19.01 2.13
C ASP A 58 6.78 -18.42 0.82
N HIS A 59 7.89 -17.69 0.91
CA HIS A 59 8.61 -17.09 -0.20
C HIS A 59 9.91 -17.82 -0.55
N SER A 60 10.10 -19.07 -0.11
CA SER A 60 11.32 -19.84 -0.39
C SER A 60 11.66 -19.86 -1.88
N ASN A 61 10.63 -19.99 -2.74
CA ASN A 61 10.72 -20.01 -4.20
C ASN A 61 10.40 -18.66 -4.88
N SER A 62 10.44 -17.54 -4.15
CA SER A 62 10.33 -16.17 -4.71
C SER A 62 11.68 -15.46 -4.64
N ASP A 63 12.00 -14.59 -5.61
CA ASP A 63 13.23 -13.78 -5.57
C ASP A 63 13.09 -12.52 -4.71
N CYS A 64 11.90 -11.91 -4.67
CA CYS A 64 11.58 -10.71 -3.89
C CYS A 64 10.08 -10.59 -3.60
N LEU A 65 9.72 -9.58 -2.79
CA LEU A 65 8.35 -9.13 -2.53
C LEU A 65 8.21 -7.65 -2.96
N VAL A 66 7.24 -7.34 -3.82
CA VAL A 66 6.81 -5.98 -4.19
C VAL A 66 5.33 -5.82 -3.82
N ILE A 67 5.02 -4.95 -2.86
CA ILE A 67 3.64 -4.58 -2.49
C ILE A 67 3.38 -3.14 -2.96
N ILE A 68 2.23 -2.90 -3.60
CA ILE A 68 1.81 -1.56 -4.03
C ILE A 68 0.44 -1.21 -3.43
N LEU A 69 0.34 -0.05 -2.80
CA LEU A 69 -0.92 0.52 -2.31
C LEU A 69 -1.17 1.87 -2.99
N LEU A 70 -2.09 1.86 -3.95
CA LEU A 70 -2.56 3.01 -4.71
C LEU A 70 -3.79 3.61 -4.02
N SER A 71 -3.68 4.82 -3.47
CA SER A 71 -4.78 5.45 -2.74
C SER A 71 -4.64 6.97 -2.62
N CYS A 72 -5.70 7.60 -2.11
CA CYS A 72 -5.66 8.96 -1.63
C CYS A 72 -5.04 9.07 -0.22
N GLY A 73 -4.59 10.27 0.13
CA GLY A 73 -4.06 10.58 1.45
C GLY A 73 -3.97 12.09 1.72
N ASN A 74 -3.22 12.46 2.76
CA ASN A 74 -2.94 13.85 3.14
C ASN A 74 -1.43 14.17 3.18
N ASP A 75 -1.10 15.31 3.75
CA ASP A 75 0.25 15.82 4.00
C ASP A 75 0.87 15.36 5.33
N LYS A 76 0.21 14.45 6.05
CA LYS A 76 0.59 13.93 7.38
C LYS A 76 0.78 12.41 7.37
N GLU A 77 1.24 11.87 6.24
CA GLU A 77 1.54 10.45 6.08
C GLU A 77 0.36 9.52 6.44
N LEU A 78 -0.88 9.96 6.20
CA LEU A 78 -2.05 9.10 6.23
C LEU A 78 -2.44 8.64 4.82
N VAL A 79 -2.70 7.35 4.69
CA VAL A 79 -3.34 6.71 3.53
C VAL A 79 -4.79 6.40 3.88
N TYR A 80 -5.70 6.48 2.91
CA TYR A 80 -7.10 6.14 3.11
C TYR A 80 -7.41 4.71 2.66
N ALA A 81 -8.20 4.02 3.48
CA ALA A 81 -8.98 2.85 3.10
C ALA A 81 -10.40 3.27 2.71
N SER A 82 -11.27 2.34 2.31
CA SER A 82 -12.65 2.68 1.93
C SER A 82 -13.54 3.13 3.11
N ASP A 83 -13.08 2.93 4.35
CA ASP A 83 -13.82 3.22 5.59
C ASP A 83 -13.08 4.11 6.61
N HIS A 84 -11.74 4.03 6.68
CA HIS A 84 -10.91 4.71 7.69
C HIS A 84 -9.54 5.14 7.13
N ALA A 85 -8.89 6.10 7.79
CA ALA A 85 -7.49 6.45 7.57
C ALA A 85 -6.52 5.54 8.36
N MET A 86 -5.32 5.36 7.82
CA MET A 86 -4.22 4.60 8.39
C MET A 86 -2.91 5.39 8.25
N SER A 87 -2.02 5.32 9.23
CA SER A 87 -0.68 5.91 9.11
C SER A 87 0.25 5.03 8.26
N ILE A 88 1.10 5.66 7.45
CA ILE A 88 2.18 4.99 6.71
C ILE A 88 3.15 4.30 7.68
N GLY A 89 3.47 4.96 8.82
CA GLY A 89 4.29 4.37 9.89
C GLY A 89 3.77 3.00 10.32
N PHE A 90 2.48 2.89 10.67
CA PHE A 90 1.85 1.62 11.02
C PHE A 90 1.87 0.58 9.88
N LEU A 91 1.63 0.99 8.63
CA LEU A 91 1.71 0.06 7.49
C LEU A 91 3.13 -0.47 7.29
N THR A 92 4.14 0.39 7.45
CA THR A 92 5.55 -0.02 7.35
C THR A 92 5.99 -0.90 8.52
N SER A 93 5.50 -0.66 9.74
CA SER A 93 5.87 -1.47 10.91
C SER A 93 5.41 -2.93 10.78
N GLN A 94 4.40 -3.23 9.96
CA GLN A 94 4.00 -4.61 9.65
C GLN A 94 5.11 -5.44 9.00
N PHE A 95 6.09 -4.82 8.31
CA PHE A 95 7.23 -5.55 7.73
C PHE A 95 8.11 -6.25 8.80
N LYS A 96 7.94 -5.93 10.10
CA LYS A 96 8.47 -6.72 11.24
C LYS A 96 7.95 -8.18 11.25
N LEU A 97 6.82 -8.46 10.60
CA LEU A 97 6.18 -9.78 10.46
C LEU A 97 6.67 -10.59 9.25
N ALA A 98 7.62 -10.06 8.46
CA ALA A 98 8.11 -10.72 7.25
C ALA A 98 8.67 -12.13 7.53
N SER A 99 8.19 -13.10 6.76
CA SER A 99 8.60 -14.50 6.80
C SER A 99 10.12 -14.64 6.69
N THR A 100 10.72 -15.56 7.46
CA THR A 100 12.17 -15.84 7.41
C THR A 100 12.63 -16.29 6.01
N THR A 101 11.70 -16.76 5.18
CA THR A 101 11.90 -17.11 3.77
C THR A 101 12.15 -15.91 2.84
N LEU A 102 11.94 -14.69 3.33
CA LEU A 102 12.33 -13.40 2.71
C LEU A 102 13.66 -12.83 3.24
N SER A 103 14.39 -13.53 4.11
CA SER A 103 15.69 -13.08 4.59
C SER A 103 16.72 -13.05 3.45
N GLY A 104 17.41 -11.93 3.26
CA GLY A 104 18.31 -11.70 2.12
C GLY A 104 17.60 -11.47 0.78
N LYS A 105 16.29 -11.19 0.80
CA LYS A 105 15.44 -10.97 -0.39
C LYS A 105 14.78 -9.59 -0.34
N PRO A 106 14.79 -8.80 -1.43
CA PRO A 106 14.22 -7.46 -1.43
C PRO A 106 12.74 -7.42 -1.04
N LYS A 107 12.39 -6.47 -0.16
CA LYS A 107 11.04 -6.21 0.35
C LYS A 107 10.68 -4.78 -0.05
N ILE A 108 10.01 -4.63 -1.18
CA ILE A 108 9.75 -3.36 -1.84
C ILE A 108 8.32 -2.94 -1.55
N PHE A 109 8.12 -1.72 -1.03
CA PHE A 109 6.80 -1.14 -0.74
C PHE A 109 6.63 0.17 -1.50
N ILE A 110 5.66 0.22 -2.41
CA ILE A 110 5.43 1.36 -3.30
C ILE A 110 4.12 2.04 -2.91
N LEU A 111 4.19 3.34 -2.61
CA LEU A 111 3.07 4.18 -2.16
C LEU A 111 2.89 5.42 -3.06
N PRO A 112 2.22 5.30 -4.23
CA PRO A 112 1.78 6.46 -5.00
C PRO A 112 0.51 7.00 -4.36
N ILE A 113 0.64 8.07 -3.57
CA ILE A 113 -0.46 8.67 -2.81
C ILE A 113 -0.89 9.99 -3.46
N LEU A 114 -2.17 10.11 -3.83
CA LEU A 114 -2.73 11.37 -4.28
C LEU A 114 -3.30 12.18 -3.11
N ARG A 115 -2.87 13.44 -2.94
CA ARG A 115 -3.39 14.29 -1.88
C ARG A 115 -4.78 14.81 -2.24
N SER A 116 -5.78 14.54 -1.38
CA SER A 116 -7.15 15.06 -1.53
C SER A 116 -7.60 15.81 -0.29
N GLN A 117 -7.72 17.14 -0.39
CA GLN A 117 -8.14 18.00 0.74
C GLN A 117 -9.57 17.67 1.20
N HIS A 118 -10.48 17.38 0.26
CA HIS A 118 -11.86 17.04 0.60
C HIS A 118 -11.95 15.74 1.41
N LEU A 119 -11.24 14.68 0.98
CA LEU A 119 -11.16 13.43 1.76
C LEU A 119 -10.44 13.63 3.10
N THR A 120 -9.48 14.55 3.18
CA THR A 120 -8.77 14.90 4.42
C THR A 120 -9.73 15.41 5.51
N GLU A 121 -10.72 16.24 5.18
CA GLU A 121 -11.69 16.78 6.17
C GLU A 121 -12.69 15.73 6.70
N LEU A 122 -12.93 14.69 5.90
CA LEU A 122 -13.75 13.53 6.25
C LEU A 122 -12.94 12.53 7.11
N MET A 123 -11.83 12.03 6.56
CA MET A 123 -11.07 10.90 7.10
C MET A 123 -10.22 11.24 8.33
N ASN A 124 -9.84 12.50 8.56
CA ASN A 124 -9.11 12.90 9.78
C ASN A 124 -9.88 12.65 11.09
N LYS A 125 -11.18 12.33 11.03
CA LYS A 125 -12.03 11.96 12.19
C LYS A 125 -12.13 10.45 12.41
N GLN A 126 -11.57 9.66 11.49
CA GLN A 126 -11.76 8.21 11.36
C GLN A 126 -10.40 7.53 11.13
N ILE A 127 -9.41 7.79 11.98
CA ILE A 127 -8.10 7.13 11.92
C ILE A 127 -8.18 5.83 12.72
N ALA A 128 -8.13 4.68 12.05
CA ALA A 128 -8.22 3.36 12.70
C ALA A 128 -6.85 2.88 13.22
N PHE A 129 -5.78 3.12 12.45
CA PHE A 129 -4.43 2.65 12.75
C PHE A 129 -3.44 3.82 12.85
N VAL A 130 -3.22 4.26 14.09
CA VAL A 130 -2.34 5.37 14.45
C VAL A 130 -0.89 4.87 14.59
N ASP A 131 0.02 5.80 14.40
CA ASP A 131 1.48 5.70 14.34
C ASP A 131 2.16 4.97 15.52
N ASP A 132 3.22 4.21 15.20
CA ASP A 132 4.10 3.44 16.10
C ASP A 132 5.50 4.13 16.25
N ASN A 133 5.74 5.24 15.53
CA ASN A 133 6.99 6.02 15.39
C ASN A 133 8.25 5.26 14.90
N GLU A 134 8.24 3.93 14.89
CA GLU A 134 9.33 3.13 14.37
C GLU A 134 9.24 2.90 12.86
N THR A 135 10.05 3.63 12.09
CA THR A 135 10.47 3.14 10.75
C THR A 135 11.04 1.73 10.90
N PRO A 136 10.54 0.72 10.17
CA PRO A 136 10.93 -0.66 10.38
C PRO A 136 12.43 -0.86 10.11
N ILE A 137 13.19 -1.25 11.13
CA ILE A 137 14.56 -1.73 10.97
C ILE A 137 14.47 -3.18 10.46
N VAL A 138 14.26 -3.32 9.15
CA VAL A 138 14.09 -4.59 8.44
C VAL A 138 15.07 -4.64 7.28
N ASP A 139 15.90 -5.67 7.26
CA ASP A 139 16.90 -5.87 6.20
C ASP A 139 16.24 -6.09 4.82
N ASP A 140 16.96 -5.68 3.77
CA ASP A 140 16.52 -5.71 2.37
C ASP A 140 15.23 -4.90 2.05
N PHE A 141 14.77 -4.03 2.97
CA PHE A 141 13.58 -3.20 2.77
C PHE A 141 13.85 -1.96 1.89
N LEU A 142 12.95 -1.68 0.94
CA LEU A 142 12.95 -0.47 0.11
C LEU A 142 11.55 0.13 0.06
N MET A 143 11.41 1.37 0.54
CA MET A 143 10.17 2.12 0.46
C MET A 143 10.26 3.21 -0.62
N VAL A 144 9.32 3.22 -1.55
CA VAL A 144 9.20 4.24 -2.61
C VAL A 144 7.84 4.92 -2.46
N TYR A 145 7.82 6.14 -1.92
CA TYR A 145 6.59 6.91 -1.78
C TYR A 145 6.58 8.14 -2.70
N SER A 146 5.40 8.50 -3.18
CA SER A 146 5.14 9.75 -3.91
C SER A 146 3.92 10.42 -3.33
N THR A 147 3.89 11.75 -3.30
CA THR A 147 2.73 12.52 -2.83
C THR A 147 2.37 13.64 -3.78
N LEU A 148 1.67 13.30 -4.86
CA LEU A 148 1.19 14.27 -5.85
C LEU A 148 0.02 15.08 -5.27
N ARG A 149 -0.10 16.35 -5.68
CA ARG A 149 -1.34 17.11 -5.51
C ARG A 149 -2.24 16.81 -6.71
N GLY A 150 -3.51 16.48 -6.45
CA GLY A 150 -4.55 16.75 -7.46
C GLY A 150 -4.73 18.27 -7.58
N GLU A 151 -4.95 18.75 -8.81
CA GLU A 151 -5.35 20.13 -9.11
C GLU A 151 -6.88 20.28 -9.18
#